data_AF-A0A150KN72-F1
#
_entry.id   AF-A0A150KN72-F1
#
_cell.length_a   1.000
_cell.length_b   1.000
_cell.length_c   1.000
_cell.angle_alpha   90.00
_cell.angle_beta   90.00
_cell.angle_gamma   90.00
#
_symmetry.space_group_name_H-M   'P 1'
#
loop_
_entity.id
_entity.type
_entity.pdbx_description
1 polymer ?
#
loop_
_entity_poly.entity_id
_entity_poly.type
_entity_poly.pdbx_seq_one_letter_code
_entity_poly.pdbx_strand_id
1 'polypeptide(L)'
;MVKGKILKYYREQKGYTQEQLSKGICSVSHLSKIERGITEYSEEITAILSKKLNINIQDEVNKFKIFEETLQEWQNAIVMLDTDEMQVKKAALDANPLKNIPDFQVRYSLLLARHYLVFYEIEKCHKLMENVKKLDINLSPYESNLYNHVQGIYYFSIGSYKKSIEILKKIDSNYSSQEYYYHLAISYHAVHNNTLAQYYAQKALHYFQETLNFTRILDTETLIILLINAKSQFSLKETRQFYYKLIQSAKKIQSVNRLMKLYYNFGQELFRRKRFEEAKEYIDKGFSLIKEDDFYYLTMLDLYIDICYKGNLKSKESLLTDAKKGLHHAIQRKDHRYLYFNLHIFSLKGMEDSYYKYVEDEVLPYFIQSGNEDIIQHFEVRLFRYYIKTGQNEKAWAIAKKKMLVENSLYELD
;
A
#
# COMPACT_ATOMS: atom_id res chain seq x y z
N MET A 1 -23.47 3.99 -29.27
CA MET A 1 -22.16 4.57 -28.89
C MET A 1 -20.97 3.61 -29.08
N VAL A 2 -20.96 2.39 -28.51
CA VAL A 2 -19.82 1.43 -28.64
C VAL A 2 -19.44 1.09 -30.09
N LYS A 3 -20.43 0.89 -30.99
CA LYS A 3 -20.16 0.57 -32.41
C LYS A 3 -19.31 1.65 -33.10
N GLY A 4 -19.50 2.93 -32.76
CA GLY A 4 -18.69 4.03 -33.31
C GLY A 4 -17.21 3.95 -32.94
N LYS A 5 -16.91 3.64 -31.68
CA LYS A 5 -15.54 3.44 -31.19
C LYS A 5 -14.86 2.25 -31.86
N ILE A 6 -15.61 1.17 -32.08
CA ILE A 6 -15.14 -0.01 -32.82
C ILE A 6 -14.80 0.33 -34.26
N LEU A 7 -15.69 1.05 -34.96
CA LEU A 7 -15.45 1.49 -36.34
C LEU A 7 -14.19 2.35 -36.43
N LYS A 8 -14.02 3.31 -35.51
CA LYS A 8 -12.80 4.13 -35.41
C LYS A 8 -11.55 3.26 -35.23
N TYR A 9 -11.57 2.34 -34.28
CA TYR A 9 -10.45 1.44 -33.99
C TYR A 9 -10.03 0.63 -35.23
N TYR A 10 -10.98 -0.05 -35.88
CA TYR A 10 -10.67 -0.84 -37.08
C TYR A 10 -10.29 0.01 -38.29
N ARG A 11 -10.83 1.22 -38.41
CA ARG A 11 -10.42 2.20 -39.43
C ARG A 11 -8.93 2.54 -39.28
N GLU A 12 -8.50 2.87 -38.06
CA GLU A 12 -7.11 3.26 -37.76
C GLU A 12 -6.15 2.08 -37.92
N GLN A 13 -6.53 0.88 -37.47
CA GLN A 13 -5.75 -0.35 -37.68
C GLN A 13 -5.53 -0.67 -39.16
N LYS A 14 -6.50 -0.37 -40.02
CA LYS A 14 -6.40 -0.58 -41.48
C LYS A 14 -5.81 0.62 -42.23
N GLY A 15 -5.42 1.69 -41.53
CA GLY A 15 -4.82 2.88 -42.13
C GLY A 15 -5.77 3.74 -42.96
N TYR A 16 -7.10 3.60 -42.78
CA TYR A 16 -8.08 4.39 -43.52
C TYR A 16 -8.23 5.80 -42.92
N THR A 17 -8.30 6.82 -43.77
CA THR A 17 -8.80 8.14 -43.37
C THR A 17 -10.33 8.10 -43.22
N GLN A 18 -10.90 9.06 -42.47
CA GLN A 18 -12.36 9.18 -42.38
C GLN A 18 -13.00 9.40 -43.75
N GLU A 19 -12.36 10.17 -44.63
CA GLU A 19 -12.79 10.37 -46.01
C GLU A 19 -12.80 9.07 -46.81
N GLN A 20 -11.73 8.27 -46.71
CA GLN A 20 -11.64 6.99 -47.41
C GLN A 20 -12.72 6.02 -46.94
N LEU A 21 -12.97 5.94 -45.63
CA LEU A 21 -14.00 5.06 -45.10
C LEU A 21 -15.41 5.54 -45.46
N SER A 22 -15.70 6.83 -45.31
CA SER A 22 -17.04 7.39 -45.54
C SER A 22 -17.43 7.55 -47.02
N LYS A 23 -16.47 7.51 -47.95
CA LYS A 23 -16.71 7.66 -49.40
C LYS A 23 -17.80 6.72 -49.91
N GLY A 24 -18.85 7.31 -50.47
CA GLY A 24 -20.02 6.59 -51.03
C GLY A 24 -21.03 6.11 -49.98
N ILE A 25 -20.87 6.50 -48.71
CA ILE A 25 -21.71 6.04 -47.59
C ILE A 25 -22.31 7.24 -46.84
N CYS A 26 -21.45 8.14 -46.33
CA CYS A 26 -21.88 9.33 -45.59
C CYS A 26 -20.82 10.44 -45.64
N SER A 27 -21.15 11.64 -45.13
CA SER A 27 -20.18 12.73 -45.05
C SER A 27 -19.12 12.47 -43.99
N VAL A 28 -17.91 13.01 -44.18
CA VAL A 28 -16.79 12.89 -43.23
C VAL A 28 -17.18 13.40 -41.85
N SER A 29 -17.91 14.53 -41.80
CA SER A 29 -18.46 15.09 -40.56
C SER A 29 -19.44 14.14 -39.88
N HIS A 30 -20.29 13.45 -40.66
CA HIS A 30 -21.22 12.46 -40.11
C HIS A 30 -20.47 11.25 -39.55
N LEU A 31 -19.49 10.68 -40.27
CA LEU A 31 -18.65 9.59 -39.74
C LEU A 31 -17.89 10.01 -38.47
N SER A 32 -17.35 11.22 -38.44
CA SER A 32 -16.68 11.77 -37.25
C SER A 32 -17.60 11.87 -36.03
N LYS A 33 -18.88 12.20 -36.23
CA LYS A 33 -19.89 12.19 -35.15
C LYS A 33 -20.26 10.78 -34.73
N ILE A 34 -20.36 9.83 -35.66
CA ILE A 34 -20.57 8.39 -35.37
C ILE A 34 -19.43 7.84 -34.52
N GLU A 35 -18.18 8.04 -34.94
CA GLU A 35 -16.98 7.54 -34.26
C GLU A 35 -16.84 8.09 -32.83
N ARG A 36 -17.31 9.33 -32.59
CA ARG A 36 -17.35 9.95 -31.26
C ARG A 36 -18.62 9.60 -30.47
N GLY A 37 -19.59 8.93 -31.08
CA GLY A 37 -20.86 8.59 -30.44
C GLY A 37 -21.81 9.77 -30.21
N ILE A 38 -21.66 10.88 -30.96
CA ILE A 38 -22.43 12.13 -30.77
C ILE A 38 -23.80 12.06 -31.46
N THR A 39 -23.94 11.29 -32.52
CA THR A 39 -25.19 11.18 -33.29
C THR A 39 -25.63 9.74 -33.42
N GLU A 40 -26.94 9.51 -33.38
CA GLU A 40 -27.53 8.26 -33.84
C GLU A 40 -27.28 8.05 -35.33
N TYR A 41 -27.17 6.79 -35.71
CA TYR A 41 -26.88 6.37 -37.07
C TYR A 41 -27.77 5.18 -37.41
N SER A 42 -28.15 5.05 -38.68
CA SER A 42 -28.94 3.91 -39.12
C SER A 42 -28.11 2.62 -39.06
N GLU A 43 -28.80 1.50 -38.82
CA GLU A 43 -28.16 0.18 -38.88
C GLU A 43 -27.56 -0.09 -40.25
N GLU A 44 -28.18 0.43 -41.31
CA GLU A 44 -27.70 0.34 -42.70
C GLU A 44 -26.32 1.00 -42.88
N ILE A 45 -26.12 2.23 -42.40
CA ILE A 45 -24.81 2.91 -42.49
C ILE A 45 -23.74 2.09 -41.76
N THR A 46 -24.08 1.57 -40.58
CA THR A 46 -23.15 0.74 -39.80
C THR A 46 -22.79 -0.54 -40.54
N ALA A 47 -23.76 -1.21 -41.16
CA ALA A 47 -23.55 -2.44 -41.90
C ALA A 47 -22.62 -2.21 -43.10
N ILE A 48 -22.82 -1.11 -43.85
CA ILE A 48 -21.98 -0.77 -45.00
C ILE A 48 -20.54 -0.44 -44.57
N LEU A 49 -20.38 0.36 -43.50
CA LEU A 49 -19.05 0.68 -42.95
C LEU A 49 -18.32 -0.56 -42.43
N SER A 50 -19.04 -1.45 -41.73
CA SER A 50 -18.48 -2.70 -41.18
C SER A 50 -18.08 -3.67 -42.28
N LYS A 51 -18.87 -3.78 -43.35
CA LYS A 51 -18.55 -4.57 -44.54
C LYS A 51 -17.28 -4.07 -45.21
N LYS A 52 -17.11 -2.74 -45.34
CA LYS A 52 -15.91 -2.11 -45.90
C LYS A 52 -14.68 -2.34 -45.02
N LEU A 53 -14.86 -2.37 -43.70
CA LEU A 53 -13.83 -2.75 -42.73
C LEU A 53 -13.64 -4.26 -42.61
N ASN A 54 -14.39 -5.10 -43.32
CA ASN A 54 -14.36 -6.56 -43.23
C ASN A 54 -14.43 -7.08 -41.78
N ILE A 55 -15.36 -6.54 -40.99
CA ILE A 55 -15.61 -6.94 -39.61
C ILE A 55 -17.09 -7.30 -39.40
N ASN A 56 -17.34 -8.25 -38.49
CA ASN A 56 -18.66 -8.43 -37.92
C ASN A 56 -18.83 -7.51 -36.71
N ILE A 57 -19.58 -6.41 -36.89
CA ILE A 57 -19.76 -5.39 -35.85
C ILE A 57 -20.37 -5.96 -34.57
N GLN A 58 -21.23 -6.98 -34.65
CA GLN A 58 -21.89 -7.53 -33.48
C GLN A 58 -20.90 -8.36 -32.63
N ASP A 59 -20.05 -9.15 -33.29
CA ASP A 59 -19.00 -9.91 -32.62
C ASP A 59 -17.99 -8.97 -31.95
N GLU A 60 -17.62 -7.87 -32.62
CA GLU A 60 -16.71 -6.87 -32.06
C GLU A 60 -17.32 -6.09 -30.89
N VAL A 61 -18.63 -5.80 -30.94
CA VAL A 61 -19.36 -5.23 -29.79
C VAL A 61 -19.31 -6.17 -28.60
N ASN A 62 -19.52 -7.48 -28.83
CA ASN A 62 -19.46 -8.47 -27.77
C ASN A 62 -18.05 -8.56 -27.18
N LYS A 63 -16.99 -8.58 -28.00
CA LYS A 63 -15.60 -8.55 -27.54
C LYS A 63 -15.29 -7.32 -26.69
N PHE A 64 -15.76 -6.13 -27.11
CA PHE A 64 -15.60 -4.90 -26.34
C PHE A 64 -16.27 -4.97 -24.97
N LYS A 65 -17.51 -5.49 -24.90
CA LYS A 65 -18.23 -5.65 -23.64
C LYS A 65 -17.55 -6.64 -22.71
N ILE A 66 -17.15 -7.80 -23.23
CA ILE A 66 -16.42 -8.82 -22.46
C ILE A 66 -15.11 -8.26 -21.91
N PHE A 67 -14.39 -7.46 -22.70
CA PHE A 67 -13.16 -6.82 -22.24
C PHE A 67 -13.42 -5.83 -21.09
N GLU A 68 -14.43 -4.97 -21.22
CA GLU A 68 -14.82 -4.02 -20.16
C GLU A 68 -15.28 -4.75 -18.88
N GLU A 69 -16.07 -5.80 -19.02
CA GLU A 69 -16.49 -6.67 -17.91
C GLU A 69 -15.28 -7.33 -17.23
N THR A 70 -14.36 -7.90 -18.01
CA THR A 70 -13.11 -8.50 -17.49
C THR A 70 -12.24 -7.46 -16.78
N LEU A 71 -12.19 -6.23 -17.28
CA LEU A 71 -11.45 -5.13 -16.67
C LEU A 71 -12.05 -4.73 -15.31
N GLN A 72 -13.39 -4.71 -15.21
CA GLN A 72 -14.11 -4.46 -13.97
C GLN A 72 -13.94 -5.60 -12.96
N GLU A 73 -14.00 -6.85 -13.41
CA GLU A 73 -13.72 -8.04 -12.59
C GLU A 73 -12.28 -8.00 -12.06
N TRP A 74 -11.31 -7.63 -12.89
CA TRP A 74 -9.92 -7.48 -12.47
C TRP A 74 -9.75 -6.40 -11.40
N GLN A 75 -10.41 -5.25 -11.58
CA GLN A 75 -10.43 -4.20 -10.56
C GLN A 75 -11.02 -4.73 -9.25
N ASN A 76 -12.12 -5.47 -9.29
CA ASN A 76 -12.73 -6.05 -8.11
C ASN A 76 -11.78 -7.04 -7.43
N ALA A 77 -11.12 -7.93 -8.18
CA ALA A 77 -10.12 -8.84 -7.64
C ALA A 77 -8.96 -8.10 -6.93
N ILE A 78 -8.49 -6.99 -7.52
CA ILE A 78 -7.46 -6.12 -6.90
C ILE A 78 -7.95 -5.51 -5.58
N VAL A 79 -9.19 -5.00 -5.54
CA VAL A 79 -9.80 -4.42 -4.31
C VAL A 79 -9.95 -5.48 -3.22
N MET A 80 -10.40 -6.67 -3.61
CA MET A 80 -10.62 -7.84 -2.73
C MET A 80 -9.32 -8.52 -2.30
N LEU A 81 -8.19 -8.17 -2.94
CA LEU A 81 -6.90 -8.85 -2.80
C LEU A 81 -6.99 -10.36 -3.10
N ASP A 82 -7.82 -10.72 -4.08
CA ASP A 82 -7.91 -12.07 -4.62
C ASP A 82 -6.78 -12.27 -5.63
N THR A 83 -5.63 -12.73 -5.13
CA THR A 83 -4.41 -12.81 -5.94
C THR A 83 -4.52 -13.81 -7.08
N ASP A 84 -5.31 -14.86 -6.93
CA ASP A 84 -5.47 -15.90 -7.95
C ASP A 84 -6.31 -15.34 -9.11
N GLU A 85 -7.45 -14.74 -8.79
CA GLU A 85 -8.32 -14.10 -9.79
C GLU A 85 -7.61 -12.91 -10.46
N MET A 86 -6.81 -12.15 -9.70
CA MET A 86 -5.96 -11.08 -10.25
C MET A 86 -5.03 -11.56 -11.35
N GLN A 87 -4.43 -12.75 -11.21
CA GLN A 87 -3.54 -13.32 -12.23
C GLN A 87 -4.33 -13.83 -13.44
N VAL A 88 -5.44 -14.53 -13.21
CA VAL A 88 -6.32 -15.05 -14.27
C VAL A 88 -6.83 -13.92 -15.16
N LYS A 89 -7.41 -12.87 -14.57
CA LYS A 89 -7.95 -11.74 -15.34
C LYS A 89 -6.86 -10.94 -16.04
N LYS A 90 -5.71 -10.75 -15.39
CA LYS A 90 -4.55 -10.10 -16.02
C LYS A 90 -4.11 -10.86 -17.28
N ALA A 91 -3.99 -12.19 -17.22
CA ALA A 91 -3.60 -12.99 -18.38
C ALA A 91 -4.60 -12.87 -19.54
N ALA A 92 -5.90 -12.88 -19.25
CA ALA A 92 -6.96 -12.69 -20.24
C ALA A 92 -6.91 -11.30 -20.91
N LEU A 93 -6.70 -10.24 -20.11
CA LEU A 93 -6.56 -8.87 -20.61
C LEU A 93 -5.26 -8.69 -21.41
N ASP A 94 -4.16 -9.29 -20.97
CA ASP A 94 -2.85 -9.19 -21.62
C ASP A 94 -2.85 -9.79 -23.03
N ALA A 95 -3.59 -10.87 -23.24
CA ALA A 95 -3.73 -11.53 -24.53
C ALA A 95 -4.63 -10.75 -25.51
N ASN A 96 -5.40 -9.77 -25.02
CA ASN A 96 -6.37 -9.04 -25.84
C ASN A 96 -5.81 -7.68 -26.32
N PRO A 97 -5.76 -7.40 -27.63
CA PRO A 97 -5.20 -6.16 -28.18
C PRO A 97 -6.00 -4.91 -27.78
N LEU A 98 -7.26 -5.06 -27.34
CA LEU A 98 -8.10 -3.95 -26.89
C LEU A 98 -7.47 -3.18 -25.72
N LYS A 99 -6.57 -3.78 -24.94
CA LYS A 99 -5.85 -3.08 -23.86
C LYS A 99 -5.06 -1.85 -24.31
N ASN A 100 -4.71 -1.75 -25.59
CA ASN A 100 -3.89 -0.65 -26.13
C ASN A 100 -4.73 0.47 -26.75
N ILE A 101 -6.06 0.34 -26.79
CA ILE A 101 -6.91 1.37 -27.42
C ILE A 101 -7.17 2.51 -26.43
N PRO A 102 -7.35 3.77 -26.90
CA PRO A 102 -7.52 4.92 -26.02
C PRO A 102 -8.63 4.77 -24.96
N ASP A 103 -9.71 4.06 -25.29
CA ASP A 103 -10.83 3.81 -24.36
C ASP A 103 -10.47 2.96 -23.13
N PHE A 104 -9.46 2.10 -23.24
CA PHE A 104 -9.08 1.17 -22.17
C PHE A 104 -7.64 1.35 -21.69
N GLN A 105 -6.77 1.92 -22.51
CA GLN A 105 -5.32 1.96 -22.29
C GLN A 105 -4.95 2.58 -20.94
N VAL A 106 -5.57 3.70 -20.60
CA VAL A 106 -5.31 4.39 -19.33
C VAL A 106 -5.79 3.52 -18.18
N ARG A 107 -7.06 3.11 -18.16
CA ARG A 107 -7.63 2.31 -17.08
C ARG A 107 -6.88 0.99 -16.88
N TYR A 108 -6.57 0.27 -17.95
CA TYR A 108 -5.75 -0.95 -17.91
C TYR A 108 -4.36 -0.67 -17.33
N SER A 109 -3.68 0.41 -17.76
CA SER A 109 -2.35 0.76 -17.23
C SER A 109 -2.40 1.10 -15.74
N LEU A 110 -3.44 1.79 -15.28
CA LEU A 110 -3.60 2.11 -13.86
C LEU A 110 -3.91 0.86 -13.02
N LEU A 111 -4.77 -0.04 -13.50
CA LEU A 111 -5.03 -1.31 -12.81
C LEU A 111 -3.79 -2.22 -12.81
N LEU A 112 -2.99 -2.21 -13.88
CA LEU A 112 -1.72 -2.91 -13.92
C LEU A 112 -0.71 -2.34 -12.92
N ALA A 113 -0.64 -1.01 -12.77
CA ALA A 113 0.17 -0.37 -11.75
C ALA A 113 -0.28 -0.79 -10.34
N ARG A 114 -1.59 -0.85 -10.08
CA ARG A 114 -2.13 -1.37 -8.82
C ARG A 114 -1.78 -2.84 -8.59
N HIS A 115 -1.86 -3.67 -9.62
CA HIS A 115 -1.45 -5.08 -9.55
C HIS A 115 0.01 -5.19 -9.13
N TYR A 116 0.92 -4.42 -9.74
CA TYR A 116 2.33 -4.38 -9.35
C TYR A 116 2.52 -3.95 -7.88
N LEU A 117 1.73 -2.98 -7.39
CA LEU A 117 1.80 -2.58 -5.98
C LEU A 117 1.35 -3.69 -5.02
N VAL A 118 0.35 -4.50 -5.38
CA VAL A 118 -0.08 -5.66 -4.56
C VAL A 118 1.03 -6.71 -4.44
N PHE A 119 1.80 -6.93 -5.51
CA PHE A 119 2.91 -7.87 -5.54
C PHE A 119 4.27 -7.23 -5.18
N TYR A 120 4.28 -6.03 -4.62
CA TYR A 120 5.49 -5.30 -4.19
C TYR A 120 6.50 -5.01 -5.32
N GLU A 121 6.06 -4.96 -6.57
CA GLU A 121 6.89 -4.65 -7.75
C GLU A 121 6.94 -3.13 -8.00
N ILE A 122 7.50 -2.39 -7.04
CA ILE A 122 7.42 -0.91 -6.96
C ILE A 122 8.04 -0.22 -8.19
N GLU A 123 9.16 -0.74 -8.70
CA GLU A 123 9.85 -0.17 -9.87
C GLU A 123 9.02 -0.32 -11.15
N LYS A 124 8.27 -1.41 -11.29
CA LYS A 124 7.38 -1.61 -12.44
C LYS A 124 6.20 -0.64 -12.39
N CYS A 125 5.62 -0.44 -11.20
CA CYS A 125 4.60 0.59 -10.98
C CYS A 125 5.13 1.97 -11.36
N HIS A 126 6.32 2.36 -10.88
CA HIS A 126 6.90 3.66 -11.17
C HIS A 126 7.05 3.93 -12.67
N LYS A 127 7.69 2.99 -13.40
CA LYS A 127 7.87 3.10 -14.86
C LYS A 127 6.53 3.22 -15.60
N LEU A 128 5.53 2.46 -15.17
CA LEU A 128 4.21 2.51 -15.81
C LEU A 128 3.50 3.84 -15.56
N MET A 129 3.60 4.40 -14.34
CA MET A 129 3.03 5.70 -14.01
C MET A 129 3.71 6.85 -14.78
N GLU A 130 5.03 6.79 -14.99
CA GLU A 130 5.73 7.74 -15.86
C GLU A 130 5.24 7.68 -17.31
N ASN A 131 4.97 6.48 -17.83
CA ASN A 131 4.43 6.31 -19.17
C ASN A 131 3.03 6.89 -19.29
N VAL A 132 2.14 6.62 -18.32
CA VAL A 132 0.77 7.20 -18.30
C VAL A 132 0.83 8.73 -18.31
N LYS A 133 1.74 9.33 -17.53
CA LYS A 133 1.90 10.79 -17.49
C LYS A 133 2.36 11.39 -18.83
N LYS A 134 3.13 10.64 -19.63
CA LYS A 134 3.62 11.07 -20.95
C LYS A 134 2.57 11.00 -22.06
N LEU A 135 1.46 10.29 -21.84
CA LEU A 135 0.45 10.09 -22.89
C LEU A 135 -0.31 11.38 -23.27
N ASP A 136 -0.19 12.46 -22.48
CA ASP A 136 -0.90 13.74 -22.70
C ASP A 136 -2.42 13.56 -22.93
N ILE A 137 -3.02 12.60 -22.20
CA ILE A 137 -4.43 12.26 -22.29
C ILE A 137 -5.22 13.03 -21.23
N ASN A 138 -6.34 13.63 -21.66
CA ASN A 138 -7.35 14.16 -20.74
C ASN A 138 -8.02 12.98 -20.01
N LEU A 139 -7.64 12.78 -18.75
CA LEU A 139 -8.24 11.76 -17.89
C LEU A 139 -9.70 12.11 -17.60
N SER A 140 -10.58 11.10 -17.68
CA SER A 140 -11.92 11.22 -17.12
C SER A 140 -11.86 11.47 -15.60
N PRO A 141 -12.94 11.99 -14.97
CA PRO A 141 -12.97 12.17 -13.52
C PRO A 141 -12.66 10.87 -12.76
N TYR A 142 -13.13 9.73 -13.27
CA TYR A 142 -12.83 8.42 -12.69
C TYR A 142 -11.33 8.07 -12.81
N GLU A 143 -10.74 8.23 -14.00
CA GLU A 143 -9.31 7.91 -14.22
C GLU A 143 -8.37 8.85 -13.46
N SER A 144 -8.74 10.12 -13.30
CA SER A 144 -8.00 11.09 -12.49
C SER A 144 -7.97 10.67 -11.01
N ASN A 145 -9.12 10.25 -10.47
CA ASN A 145 -9.20 9.71 -9.11
C ASN A 145 -8.43 8.40 -8.96
N LEU A 146 -8.54 7.48 -9.93
CA LEU A 146 -7.78 6.24 -9.94
C LEU A 146 -6.28 6.51 -10.00
N TYR A 147 -5.83 7.45 -10.83
CA TYR A 147 -4.42 7.87 -10.92
C TYR A 147 -3.89 8.42 -9.59
N ASN A 148 -4.64 9.31 -8.94
CA ASN A 148 -4.31 9.81 -7.61
C ASN A 148 -4.27 8.68 -6.58
N HIS A 149 -5.20 7.73 -6.66
CA HIS A 149 -5.23 6.58 -5.78
C HIS A 149 -3.99 5.70 -5.95
N VAL A 150 -3.60 5.36 -7.19
CA VAL A 150 -2.36 4.62 -7.46
C VAL A 150 -1.12 5.36 -6.97
N GLN A 151 -1.01 6.67 -7.23
CA GLN A 151 0.10 7.48 -6.75
C GLN A 151 0.17 7.53 -5.22
N GLY A 152 -0.97 7.64 -4.55
CA GLY A 152 -1.06 7.59 -3.10
C GLY A 152 -0.51 6.29 -2.52
N ILE A 153 -0.91 5.15 -3.10
CA ILE A 153 -0.39 3.83 -2.70
C ILE A 153 1.12 3.74 -2.99
N TYR A 154 1.57 4.18 -4.16
CA TYR A 154 2.99 4.20 -4.51
C TYR A 154 3.83 5.01 -3.50
N TYR A 155 3.42 6.24 -3.16
CA TYR A 155 4.14 7.05 -2.17
C TYR A 155 4.16 6.41 -0.79
N PHE A 156 3.08 5.73 -0.39
CA PHE A 156 3.06 4.96 0.84
C PHE A 156 4.08 3.81 0.79
N SER A 157 4.13 3.06 -0.32
CA SER A 157 5.04 1.92 -0.49
C SER A 157 6.53 2.29 -0.43
N ILE A 158 6.89 3.51 -0.81
CA ILE A 158 8.28 4.02 -0.72
C ILE A 158 8.56 4.81 0.57
N GLY A 159 7.65 4.78 1.56
CA GLY A 159 7.81 5.47 2.85
C GLY A 159 7.52 6.97 2.82
N SER A 160 7.10 7.55 1.69
CA SER A 160 6.74 8.96 1.57
C SER A 160 5.32 9.25 2.06
N TYR A 161 5.04 8.98 3.34
CA TYR A 161 3.68 8.99 3.92
C TYR A 161 2.98 10.36 3.83
N LYS A 162 3.69 11.46 4.11
CA LYS A 162 3.14 12.84 4.01
C LYS A 162 2.66 13.14 2.59
N LYS A 163 3.42 12.72 1.57
CA LYS A 163 3.06 12.88 0.15
C LYS A 163 1.92 11.96 -0.26
N SER A 164 1.88 10.74 0.27
CA SER A 164 0.73 9.83 0.09
C SER A 164 -0.57 10.50 0.55
N ILE A 165 -0.58 11.09 1.75
CA ILE A 165 -1.74 11.83 2.29
C ILE A 165 -2.13 12.99 1.37
N GLU A 166 -1.15 13.82 0.97
CA GLU A 166 -1.41 14.98 0.11
C GLU A 166 -2.11 14.59 -1.20
N ILE A 167 -1.66 13.51 -1.84
CA ILE A 167 -2.23 13.02 -3.10
C ILE A 167 -3.60 12.39 -2.86
N LEU A 168 -3.75 11.52 -1.86
CA LEU A 168 -5.00 10.81 -1.60
C LEU A 168 -6.14 11.77 -1.21
N LYS A 169 -5.84 12.91 -0.58
CA LYS A 169 -6.83 13.96 -0.28
C LYS A 169 -7.40 14.67 -1.51
N LYS A 170 -6.74 14.54 -2.68
CA LYS A 170 -7.23 15.11 -3.95
C LYS A 170 -8.33 14.26 -4.60
N ILE A 171 -8.59 13.06 -4.07
CA ILE A 171 -9.62 12.16 -4.58
C ILE A 171 -11.01 12.72 -4.21
N ASP A 172 -11.89 12.81 -5.21
CA ASP A 172 -13.27 13.24 -5.04
C ASP A 172 -14.09 12.21 -4.24
N SER A 173 -15.00 12.66 -3.37
CA SER A 173 -15.88 11.79 -2.59
C SER A 173 -16.82 10.91 -3.43
N ASN A 174 -17.12 11.31 -4.66
CA ASN A 174 -17.93 10.56 -5.62
C ASN A 174 -17.16 9.41 -6.30
N TYR A 175 -15.86 9.25 -6.02
CA TYR A 175 -15.08 8.14 -6.52
C TYR A 175 -15.63 6.82 -5.98
N SER A 176 -16.07 5.94 -6.89
CA SER A 176 -16.77 4.69 -6.55
C SER A 176 -15.91 3.70 -5.76
N SER A 177 -14.58 3.74 -5.93
CA SER A 177 -13.66 2.89 -5.18
C SER A 177 -13.20 3.59 -3.90
N GLN A 178 -14.07 3.58 -2.89
CA GLN A 178 -13.83 4.27 -1.61
C GLN A 178 -12.77 3.58 -0.72
N GLU A 179 -12.14 2.50 -1.18
CA GLU A 179 -11.01 1.87 -0.48
C GLU A 179 -9.79 2.81 -0.34
N TYR A 180 -9.73 3.94 -1.04
CA TYR A 180 -8.69 4.95 -0.81
C TYR A 180 -8.72 5.47 0.64
N TYR A 181 -9.86 5.40 1.33
CA TYR A 181 -9.94 5.69 2.76
C TYR A 181 -9.06 4.76 3.60
N TYR A 182 -8.93 3.49 3.22
CA TYR A 182 -7.99 2.57 3.90
C TYR A 182 -6.55 3.05 3.75
N HIS A 183 -6.19 3.49 2.55
CA HIS A 183 -4.86 3.99 2.24
C HIS A 183 -4.57 5.32 2.95
N LEU A 184 -5.57 6.19 3.11
CA LEU A 184 -5.47 7.37 3.99
C LEU A 184 -5.27 6.95 5.44
N ALA A 185 -6.02 5.97 5.94
CA ALA A 185 -5.95 5.53 7.32
C ALA A 185 -4.55 4.99 7.69
N ILE A 186 -3.97 4.12 6.87
CA ILE A 186 -2.61 3.60 7.09
C ILE A 186 -1.55 4.69 6.94
N SER A 187 -1.75 5.65 6.04
CA SER A 187 -0.80 6.76 5.86
C SER A 187 -0.82 7.73 7.04
N TYR A 188 -2.00 8.06 7.56
CA TYR A 188 -2.14 8.86 8.78
C TYR A 188 -1.62 8.14 10.01
N HIS A 189 -1.80 6.82 10.10
CA HIS A 189 -1.21 6.01 11.15
C HIS A 189 0.32 6.07 11.10
N ALA A 190 0.92 5.99 9.91
CA ALA A 190 2.37 6.06 9.72
C ALA A 190 2.98 7.43 10.06
N VAL A 191 2.18 8.51 10.11
CA VAL A 191 2.60 9.83 10.59
C VAL A 191 2.04 10.17 11.97
N HIS A 192 1.56 9.16 12.72
CA HIS A 192 1.07 9.25 14.10
C HIS A 192 -0.12 10.18 14.31
N ASN A 193 -0.85 10.51 13.24
CA ASN A 193 -2.12 11.20 13.36
C ASN A 193 -3.24 10.18 13.64
N ASN A 194 -3.25 9.65 14.87
CA ASN A 194 -4.17 8.58 15.28
C ASN A 194 -5.65 8.98 15.16
N THR A 195 -5.97 10.27 15.31
CA THR A 195 -7.34 10.78 15.17
C THR A 195 -7.82 10.67 13.73
N LEU A 196 -7.05 11.17 12.76
CA LEU A 196 -7.42 11.06 11.34
C LEU A 196 -7.31 9.61 10.85
N ALA A 197 -6.32 8.85 11.32
CA ALA A 197 -6.20 7.43 11.03
C ALA A 197 -7.47 6.67 11.44
N GLN A 198 -7.97 6.91 12.65
CA GLN A 198 -9.20 6.29 13.16
C GLN A 198 -10.42 6.71 12.35
N TYR A 199 -10.54 8.00 12.01
CA TYR A 199 -11.64 8.52 11.19
C TYR A 199 -11.72 7.84 9.82
N TYR A 200 -10.59 7.77 9.10
CA TYR A 200 -10.55 7.15 7.78
C TYR A 200 -10.64 5.62 7.85
N ALA A 201 -10.12 4.98 8.90
CA ALA A 201 -10.29 3.54 9.11
C ALA A 201 -11.77 3.16 9.25
N GLN A 202 -12.57 3.96 9.96
CA GLN A 202 -14.00 3.71 10.09
C GLN A 202 -14.75 3.85 8.75
N LYS A 203 -14.40 4.87 7.94
CA LYS A 203 -14.95 5.00 6.58
C LYS A 203 -14.60 3.80 5.70
N ALA A 204 -13.35 3.36 5.74
CA ALA A 204 -12.91 2.19 5.00
C ALA A 204 -13.63 0.91 5.44
N LEU A 205 -13.79 0.72 6.76
CA LEU A 205 -14.48 -0.43 7.33
C LEU A 205 -15.92 -0.51 6.83
N HIS A 206 -16.65 0.61 6.85
CA HIS A 206 -18.02 0.69 6.35
C HIS A 206 -18.09 0.30 4.86
N TYR A 207 -17.23 0.87 4.01
CA TYR A 207 -17.18 0.51 2.60
C TYR A 207 -16.87 -0.99 2.38
N PHE A 208 -15.93 -1.56 3.13
CA PHE A 208 -15.59 -2.98 2.99
C PHE A 208 -16.69 -3.91 3.52
N GLN A 209 -17.50 -3.47 4.48
CA GLN A 209 -18.70 -4.19 4.93
C GLN A 209 -19.79 -4.18 3.86
N GLU A 210 -20.07 -3.03 3.26
CA GLU A 210 -21.06 -2.92 2.17
C GLU A 210 -20.67 -3.74 0.92
N THR A 211 -19.37 -3.83 0.64
CA THR A 211 -18.83 -4.60 -0.48
C THR A 211 -18.48 -6.05 -0.13
N LEU A 212 -18.78 -6.49 1.10
CA LEU A 212 -18.50 -7.85 1.60
C LEU A 212 -17.03 -8.28 1.43
N ASN A 213 -16.10 -7.33 1.53
CA ASN A 213 -14.67 -7.57 1.41
C ASN A 213 -14.07 -8.00 2.75
N PHE A 214 -14.33 -9.25 3.16
CA PHE A 214 -13.88 -9.79 4.45
C PHE A 214 -12.37 -9.68 4.69
N THR A 215 -11.59 -9.81 3.62
CA THR A 215 -10.14 -9.65 3.61
C THR A 215 -9.72 -8.26 4.08
N ARG A 216 -10.34 -7.21 3.52
CA ARG A 216 -10.08 -5.82 3.90
C ARG A 216 -10.77 -5.37 5.18
N ILE A 217 -11.92 -5.95 5.52
CA ILE A 217 -12.53 -5.80 6.86
C ILE A 217 -11.51 -6.20 7.91
N LEU A 218 -10.91 -7.39 7.77
CA LEU A 218 -9.91 -7.90 8.73
C LEU A 218 -8.67 -7.00 8.79
N ASP A 219 -8.16 -6.51 7.65
CA ASP A 219 -7.03 -5.57 7.61
C ASP A 219 -7.36 -4.26 8.34
N THR A 220 -8.57 -3.75 8.15
CA THR A 220 -9.02 -2.48 8.73
C THR A 220 -9.27 -2.61 10.23
N GLU A 221 -9.90 -3.69 10.68
CA GLU A 221 -10.07 -4.01 12.10
C GLU A 221 -8.72 -4.20 12.81
N THR A 222 -7.74 -4.83 12.12
CA THR A 222 -6.37 -4.94 12.63
C THR A 222 -5.75 -3.57 12.86
N LEU A 223 -5.90 -2.63 11.91
CA LEU A 223 -5.45 -1.25 12.06
C LEU A 223 -6.16 -0.53 13.21
N ILE A 224 -7.47 -0.68 13.34
CA ILE A 224 -8.27 -0.05 14.40
C ILE A 224 -7.78 -0.49 15.79
N ILE A 225 -7.50 -1.78 15.99
CA ILE A 225 -6.99 -2.27 17.29
C ILE A 225 -5.61 -1.70 17.60
N LEU A 226 -4.72 -1.55 16.61
CA LEU A 226 -3.42 -0.89 16.81
C LEU A 226 -3.59 0.56 17.26
N LEU A 227 -4.48 1.32 16.60
CA LEU A 227 -4.79 2.72 16.93
C LEU A 227 -5.40 2.86 18.33
N ILE A 228 -6.24 1.92 18.72
CA ILE A 228 -6.90 1.89 20.03
C ILE A 228 -5.88 1.56 21.15
N ASN A 229 -5.05 0.54 20.97
CA ASN A 229 -4.05 0.16 21.97
C ASN A 229 -3.01 1.27 22.20
N ALA A 230 -2.70 2.08 21.17
CA ALA A 230 -1.83 3.23 21.31
C ALA A 230 -2.31 4.27 22.34
N LYS A 231 -3.63 4.36 22.60
CA LYS A 231 -4.22 5.33 23.55
C LYS A 231 -4.19 4.88 25.02
N SER A 232 -3.63 3.70 25.35
CA SER A 232 -3.48 3.16 26.73
C SER A 232 -4.78 2.95 27.54
N GLN A 233 -5.96 3.23 26.97
CA GLN A 233 -7.25 3.17 27.68
C GLN A 233 -7.85 1.76 27.78
N PHE A 234 -7.33 0.78 27.04
CA PHE A 234 -7.92 -0.57 26.97
C PHE A 234 -7.28 -1.56 27.95
N SER A 235 -8.13 -2.27 28.68
CA SER A 235 -7.68 -3.35 29.55
C SER A 235 -7.07 -4.48 28.71
N LEU A 236 -6.12 -5.21 29.29
CA LEU A 236 -5.50 -6.36 28.61
C LEU A 236 -6.54 -7.43 28.25
N LYS A 237 -7.62 -7.51 29.04
CA LYS A 237 -8.75 -8.42 28.81
C LYS A 237 -9.49 -8.09 27.52
N GLU A 238 -9.83 -6.81 27.30
CA GLU A 238 -10.50 -6.37 26.07
C GLU A 238 -9.60 -6.56 24.85
N THR A 239 -8.33 -6.13 24.95
CA THR A 239 -7.34 -6.32 23.88
C THR A 239 -7.24 -7.81 23.48
N ARG A 240 -7.20 -8.74 24.45
CA ARG A 240 -7.24 -10.20 24.18
C ARG A 240 -8.46 -10.63 23.40
N GLN A 241 -9.65 -10.21 23.84
CA GLN A 241 -10.90 -10.58 23.19
C GLN A 241 -10.93 -10.13 21.73
N PHE A 242 -10.45 -8.92 21.44
CA PHE A 242 -10.34 -8.41 20.08
C PHE A 242 -9.37 -9.23 19.22
N TYR A 243 -8.13 -9.43 19.68
CA TYR A 243 -7.15 -10.24 18.93
C TYR A 243 -7.63 -11.67 18.71
N TYR A 244 -8.28 -12.30 19.68
CA TYR A 244 -8.83 -13.65 19.52
C TYR A 244 -9.89 -13.72 18.42
N LYS A 245 -10.80 -12.75 18.35
CA LYS A 245 -11.78 -12.67 17.26
C LYS A 245 -11.08 -12.51 15.91
N LEU A 246 -10.12 -11.60 15.79
CA LEU A 246 -9.39 -11.40 14.54
C LEU A 246 -8.58 -12.62 14.11
N ILE A 247 -7.91 -13.28 15.05
CA ILE A 247 -7.15 -14.51 14.80
C ILE A 247 -8.08 -15.63 14.31
N GLN A 248 -9.26 -15.79 14.92
CA GLN A 248 -10.25 -16.76 14.45
C GLN A 248 -10.76 -16.41 13.05
N SER A 249 -11.04 -15.13 12.77
CA SER A 249 -11.44 -14.69 11.43
C SER A 249 -10.35 -14.95 10.38
N ALA A 250 -9.10 -14.62 10.69
CA ALA A 250 -7.95 -14.88 9.82
C ALA A 250 -7.80 -16.37 9.47
N LYS A 251 -8.02 -17.25 10.46
CA LYS A 251 -8.02 -18.71 10.26
C LYS A 251 -9.18 -19.17 9.37
N LYS A 252 -10.39 -18.63 9.56
CA LYS A 252 -11.58 -18.97 8.75
C LYS A 252 -11.39 -18.63 7.28
N ILE A 253 -10.79 -17.48 6.98
CA ILE A 253 -10.47 -17.07 5.61
C ILE A 253 -9.14 -17.65 5.10
N GLN A 254 -8.49 -18.53 5.88
CA GLN A 254 -7.24 -19.23 5.54
C GLN A 254 -6.08 -18.31 5.13
N SER A 255 -6.08 -17.06 5.62
CA SER A 255 -5.08 -16.06 5.24
C SER A 255 -3.87 -16.10 6.17
N VAL A 256 -2.88 -16.95 5.84
CA VAL A 256 -1.62 -17.12 6.61
C VAL A 256 -0.91 -15.79 6.86
N ASN A 257 -0.80 -14.94 5.83
CA ASN A 257 -0.14 -13.63 5.93
C ASN A 257 -0.76 -12.72 7.00
N ARG A 258 -2.09 -12.70 7.12
CA ARG A 258 -2.81 -11.90 8.13
C ARG A 258 -2.71 -12.53 9.51
N LEU A 259 -2.77 -13.86 9.59
CA LEU A 259 -2.61 -14.58 10.84
C LEU A 259 -1.23 -14.30 11.46
N MET A 260 -0.16 -14.34 10.67
CA MET A 260 1.17 -13.95 11.09
C MET A 260 1.21 -12.50 11.60
N LYS A 261 0.66 -11.53 10.83
CA LYS A 261 0.64 -10.12 11.25
C LYS A 261 -0.10 -9.93 12.58
N LEU A 262 -1.20 -10.66 12.79
CA LEU A 262 -1.95 -10.62 14.05
C LEU A 262 -1.15 -11.20 15.23
N TYR A 263 -0.43 -12.30 15.02
CA TYR A 263 0.48 -12.85 16.03
C TYR A 263 1.61 -11.91 16.37
N TYR A 264 2.26 -11.31 15.37
CA TYR A 264 3.27 -10.29 15.57
C TYR A 264 2.73 -9.10 16.36
N ASN A 265 1.63 -8.50 15.91
CA ASN A 265 1.02 -7.33 16.53
C ASN A 265 0.60 -7.60 17.98
N PHE A 266 0.01 -8.79 18.25
CA PHE A 266 -0.40 -9.14 19.60
C PHE A 266 0.81 -9.43 20.51
N GLY A 267 1.84 -10.11 19.98
CA GLY A 267 3.11 -10.29 20.68
C GLY A 267 3.77 -8.96 21.04
N GLN A 268 3.76 -7.99 20.12
CA GLN A 268 4.29 -6.64 20.36
C GLN A 268 3.49 -5.91 21.46
N GLU A 269 2.17 -6.02 21.46
CA GLU A 269 1.31 -5.40 22.48
C GLU A 269 1.55 -6.02 23.87
N LEU A 270 1.69 -7.35 23.94
CA LEU A 270 2.05 -8.06 25.17
C LEU A 270 3.44 -7.65 25.67
N PHE A 271 4.40 -7.50 24.76
CA PHE A 271 5.74 -7.01 25.06
C PHE A 271 5.72 -5.59 25.64
N ARG A 272 4.95 -4.67 25.03
CA ARG A 272 4.75 -3.30 25.57
C ARG A 272 4.19 -3.31 26.98
N ARG A 273 3.35 -4.29 27.31
CA ARG A 273 2.80 -4.51 28.65
C ARG A 273 3.68 -5.38 29.56
N LYS A 274 4.93 -5.64 29.17
CA LYS A 274 5.93 -6.42 29.91
C LYS A 274 5.51 -7.87 30.21
N ARG A 275 4.63 -8.46 29.38
CA ARG A 275 4.21 -9.87 29.46
C ARG A 275 5.10 -10.71 28.54
N PHE A 276 6.37 -10.89 28.92
CA PHE A 276 7.41 -11.41 28.02
C PHE A 276 7.18 -12.86 27.59
N GLU A 277 6.77 -13.75 28.50
CA GLU A 277 6.52 -15.16 28.22
C GLU A 277 5.37 -15.33 27.23
N GLU A 278 4.26 -14.63 27.45
CA GLU A 278 3.11 -14.66 26.54
C GLU A 278 3.44 -14.01 25.20
N ALA A 279 4.18 -12.89 25.21
CA ALA A 279 4.64 -12.25 23.98
C ALA A 279 5.44 -13.25 23.14
N LYS A 280 6.40 -13.96 23.76
CA LYS A 280 7.18 -15.01 23.11
C LYS A 280 6.30 -16.11 22.53
N GLU A 281 5.28 -16.58 23.25
CA GLU A 281 4.35 -17.61 22.75
C GLU A 281 3.67 -17.19 21.43
N TYR A 282 3.22 -15.94 21.33
CA TYR A 282 2.61 -15.46 20.08
C TYR A 282 3.62 -15.26 18.96
N ILE A 283 4.84 -14.80 19.26
CA ILE A 283 5.89 -14.71 18.26
C ILE A 283 6.32 -16.10 17.78
N ASP A 284 6.40 -17.11 18.66
CA ASP A 284 6.68 -18.50 18.27
C ASP A 284 5.58 -19.06 17.35
N LYS A 285 4.30 -18.74 17.62
CA LYS A 285 3.17 -19.08 16.73
C LYS A 285 3.26 -18.40 15.36
N GLY A 286 3.81 -17.19 15.30
CA GLY A 286 4.11 -16.57 14.01
C GLY A 286 5.26 -17.29 13.31
N PHE A 287 6.33 -17.67 14.04
CA PHE A 287 7.49 -18.34 13.45
C PHE A 287 7.14 -19.69 12.82
N SER A 288 6.17 -20.41 13.37
CA SER A 288 5.69 -21.66 12.76
C SER A 288 4.98 -21.46 11.41
N LEU A 289 4.65 -20.22 11.04
CA LEU A 289 3.98 -19.86 9.79
C LEU A 289 4.90 -19.20 8.75
N ILE A 290 6.12 -18.81 9.13
CA ILE A 290 7.08 -18.16 8.23
C ILE A 290 8.33 -18.98 8.02
N LYS A 291 8.82 -18.94 6.79
CA LYS A 291 10.13 -19.44 6.41
C LYS A 291 11.18 -18.34 6.58
N GLU A 292 12.45 -18.73 6.64
CA GLU A 292 13.53 -17.77 6.85
C GLU A 292 13.67 -16.78 5.69
N ASP A 293 13.41 -17.21 4.46
CA ASP A 293 13.42 -16.40 3.23
C ASP A 293 12.25 -15.40 3.14
N ASP A 294 11.23 -15.55 3.98
CA ASP A 294 10.08 -14.67 4.00
C ASP A 294 10.46 -13.22 4.37
N PHE A 295 9.77 -12.26 3.75
CA PHE A 295 9.95 -10.83 4.00
C PHE A 295 9.75 -10.44 5.47
N TYR A 296 8.80 -11.07 6.16
CA TYR A 296 8.44 -10.74 7.55
C TYR A 296 9.35 -11.41 8.59
N TYR A 297 10.21 -12.35 8.19
CA TYR A 297 11.09 -13.10 9.10
C TYR A 297 11.96 -12.17 9.96
N LEU A 298 12.62 -11.18 9.35
CA LEU A 298 13.51 -10.28 10.08
C LEU A 298 12.76 -9.37 11.05
N THR A 299 11.52 -8.96 10.73
CA THR A 299 10.68 -8.17 11.65
C THR A 299 10.32 -8.98 12.88
N MET A 300 9.96 -10.24 12.68
CA MET A 300 9.67 -11.16 13.78
C MET A 300 10.89 -11.46 14.64
N LEU A 301 12.05 -11.66 14.01
CA LEU A 301 13.32 -11.94 14.70
C LEU A 301 13.79 -10.75 15.54
N ASP A 302 13.66 -9.54 15.02
CA ASP A 302 13.96 -8.30 15.74
C ASP A 302 13.18 -8.22 17.06
N LEU A 303 11.85 -8.37 16.99
CA LEU A 303 10.99 -8.34 18.17
C LEU A 303 11.24 -9.54 19.12
N TYR A 304 11.51 -10.72 18.58
CA TYR A 304 11.83 -11.91 19.37
C TYR A 304 13.07 -11.70 20.25
N ILE A 305 14.14 -11.12 19.67
CA ILE A 305 15.38 -10.84 20.40
C ILE A 305 15.10 -9.89 21.55
N ASP A 306 14.34 -8.81 21.30
CA ASP A 306 13.94 -7.85 22.34
C ASP A 306 13.11 -8.49 23.45
N ILE A 307 12.11 -9.31 23.11
CA ILE A 307 11.28 -10.04 24.07
C ILE A 307 12.14 -10.93 24.95
N CYS A 308 12.99 -11.77 24.34
CA CYS A 308 13.82 -12.71 25.08
C CYS A 308 14.90 -12.02 25.91
N TYR A 309 15.49 -10.94 25.41
CA TYR A 309 16.49 -10.18 26.15
C TYR A 309 15.89 -9.49 27.38
N LYS A 310 14.77 -8.78 27.22
CA LYS A 310 14.12 -8.05 28.31
C LYS A 310 13.43 -8.97 29.32
N GLY A 311 12.90 -10.10 28.87
CA GLY A 311 12.28 -11.12 29.72
C GLY A 311 13.27 -12.11 30.33
N ASN A 312 14.57 -12.02 30.02
CA ASN A 312 15.57 -13.01 30.41
C ASN A 312 15.18 -14.46 30.05
N LEU A 313 14.57 -14.65 28.87
CA LEU A 313 14.01 -15.93 28.42
C LEU A 313 15.01 -16.78 27.63
N LYS A 314 16.18 -16.22 27.29
CA LYS A 314 17.23 -16.87 26.51
C LYS A 314 18.60 -16.28 26.90
N SER A 315 19.66 -17.08 26.79
CA SER A 315 21.02 -16.61 27.10
C SER A 315 21.49 -15.53 26.11
N LYS A 316 22.38 -14.65 26.57
CA LYS A 316 22.94 -13.58 25.74
C LYS A 316 23.74 -14.14 24.56
N GLU A 317 24.44 -15.26 24.74
CA GLU A 317 25.23 -15.91 23.68
C GLU A 317 24.32 -16.42 22.56
N SER A 318 23.18 -17.01 22.92
CA SER A 318 22.22 -17.50 21.93
C SER A 318 21.54 -16.34 21.21
N LEU A 319 21.14 -15.29 21.93
CA LEU A 319 20.57 -14.09 21.32
C LEU A 319 21.57 -13.36 20.41
N LEU A 320 22.85 -13.38 20.76
CA LEU A 320 23.91 -12.81 19.91
C LEU A 320 24.06 -13.60 18.61
N THR A 321 23.85 -14.91 18.65
CA THR A 321 23.84 -15.77 17.45
C THR A 321 22.65 -15.42 16.56
N ASP A 322 21.45 -15.28 17.15
CA ASP A 322 20.24 -14.87 16.44
C ASP A 322 20.40 -13.48 15.81
N ALA A 323 20.95 -12.51 16.55
CA ALA A 323 21.18 -11.15 16.06
C ALA A 323 22.18 -11.11 14.90
N LYS A 324 23.27 -11.88 14.97
CA LYS A 324 24.24 -12.00 13.85
C LYS A 324 23.62 -12.65 12.63
N LYS A 325 22.78 -13.67 12.81
CA LYS A 325 22.03 -14.29 11.72
C LYS A 325 21.07 -13.29 11.06
N GLY A 326 20.31 -12.55 11.86
CA GLY A 326 19.42 -11.48 11.39
C GLY A 326 20.19 -10.42 10.60
N LEU A 327 21.33 -9.97 11.11
CA LEU A 327 22.21 -9.00 10.44
C LEU A 327 22.67 -9.51 9.07
N HIS A 328 23.14 -10.76 9.00
CA HIS A 328 23.60 -11.36 7.75
C HIS A 328 22.50 -11.37 6.68
N HIS A 329 21.29 -11.81 7.03
CA HIS A 329 20.16 -11.82 6.12
C HIS A 329 19.70 -10.41 5.73
N ALA A 330 19.70 -9.46 6.67
CA ALA A 330 19.32 -8.08 6.40
C ALA A 330 20.27 -7.44 5.37
N ILE A 331 21.59 -7.63 5.53
CA ILE A 331 22.59 -7.12 4.57
C ILE A 331 22.40 -7.76 3.19
N GLN A 332 22.23 -9.09 3.11
CA GLN A 332 21.99 -9.79 1.84
C GLN A 332 20.76 -9.26 1.10
N ARG A 333 19.70 -8.93 1.84
CA ARG A 333 18.44 -8.43 1.30
C ARG A 333 18.43 -6.92 1.06
N LYS A 334 19.52 -6.21 1.36
CA LYS A 334 19.59 -4.73 1.39
C LYS A 334 18.46 -4.13 2.24
N ASP A 335 18.15 -4.80 3.33
CA ASP A 335 17.05 -4.45 4.21
C ASP A 335 17.54 -3.60 5.38
N HIS A 336 16.93 -2.43 5.58
CA HIS A 336 17.32 -1.46 6.60
C HIS A 336 17.26 -2.00 8.04
N ARG A 337 16.60 -3.14 8.30
CA ARG A 337 16.60 -3.81 9.60
C ARG A 337 18.00 -4.22 10.07
N TYR A 338 19.02 -4.18 9.21
CA TYR A 338 20.43 -4.31 9.62
C TYR A 338 20.80 -3.31 10.75
N LEU A 339 20.19 -2.11 10.73
CA LEU A 339 20.36 -1.10 11.78
C LEU A 339 19.95 -1.66 13.16
N TYR A 340 18.78 -2.30 13.25
CA TYR A 340 18.28 -2.88 14.50
C TYR A 340 19.12 -4.07 14.97
N PHE A 341 19.56 -4.95 14.06
CA PHE A 341 20.42 -6.06 14.44
C PHE A 341 21.79 -5.62 14.96
N ASN A 342 22.36 -4.53 14.41
CA ASN A 342 23.56 -3.92 14.97
C ASN A 342 23.32 -3.37 16.39
N LEU A 343 22.19 -2.70 16.62
CA LEU A 343 21.79 -2.23 17.95
C LEU A 343 21.63 -3.39 18.95
N HIS A 344 21.02 -4.50 18.54
CA HIS A 344 20.94 -5.72 19.35
C HIS A 344 22.33 -6.25 19.73
N ILE A 345 23.24 -6.31 18.78
CA ILE A 345 24.61 -6.79 19.02
C ILE A 345 25.34 -5.91 20.03
N PHE A 346 25.27 -4.57 19.90
CA PHE A 346 25.90 -3.66 20.88
C PHE A 346 25.28 -3.81 22.27
N SER A 347 23.95 -3.88 22.34
CA SER A 347 23.20 -4.06 23.60
C SER A 347 23.57 -5.37 24.30
N LEU A 348 23.58 -6.48 23.57
CA LEU A 348 23.88 -7.82 24.11
C LEU A 348 25.33 -7.94 24.59
N LYS A 349 26.27 -7.23 23.94
CA LYS A 349 27.69 -7.15 24.35
C LYS A 349 27.96 -6.14 25.47
N GLY A 350 26.97 -5.35 25.88
CA GLY A 350 27.15 -4.30 26.89
C GLY A 350 27.96 -3.09 26.41
N MET A 351 28.02 -2.85 25.10
CA MET A 351 28.77 -1.75 24.49
C MET A 351 27.91 -0.48 24.37
N GLU A 352 27.59 0.14 25.51
CA GLU A 352 26.65 1.30 25.55
C GLU A 352 27.15 2.49 24.72
N ASP A 353 28.43 2.84 24.79
CA ASP A 353 28.98 3.98 24.03
C ASP A 353 28.95 3.73 22.52
N SER A 354 29.30 2.52 22.08
CA SER A 354 29.21 2.13 20.67
C SER A 354 27.76 2.11 20.18
N TYR A 355 26.82 1.67 21.03
CA TYR A 355 25.40 1.70 20.73
C TYR A 355 24.94 3.13 20.41
N TYR A 356 25.22 4.08 21.31
CA TYR A 356 24.73 5.44 21.15
C TYR A 356 25.46 6.23 20.07
N LYS A 357 26.74 5.97 19.86
CA LYS A 357 27.48 6.51 18.71
C LYS A 357 26.85 6.03 17.39
N TYR A 358 26.54 4.75 17.27
CA TYR A 358 25.87 4.21 16.08
C TYR A 358 24.46 4.79 15.89
N VAL A 359 23.74 5.07 16.98
CA VAL A 359 22.45 5.77 16.91
C VAL A 359 22.61 7.18 16.34
N GLU A 360 23.61 7.94 16.80
CA GLU A 360 23.90 9.31 16.34
C GLU A 360 24.36 9.33 14.87
N ASP A 361 25.28 8.44 14.50
CA ASP A 361 25.99 8.49 13.21
C ASP A 361 25.19 7.85 12.06
N GLU A 362 24.41 6.79 12.32
CA GLU A 362 23.76 5.99 11.27
C GLU A 362 22.24 5.87 11.43
N VAL A 363 21.76 5.48 12.62
CA VAL A 363 20.34 5.12 12.81
C VAL A 363 19.44 6.35 12.69
N LEU A 364 19.73 7.42 13.44
CA LEU A 364 18.89 8.60 13.47
C LEU A 364 18.86 9.34 12.12
N PRO A 365 19.99 9.56 11.41
CA PRO A 365 19.97 10.14 10.07
C PRO A 365 19.10 9.37 9.07
N TYR A 366 19.14 8.03 9.10
CA TYR A 366 18.30 7.19 8.24
C TYR A 366 16.81 7.41 8.51
N PHE A 367 16.39 7.46 9.78
CA PHE A 367 14.98 7.65 10.12
C PHE A 367 14.49 9.09 9.88
N ILE A 368 15.36 10.09 10.03
CA ILE A 368 15.08 11.47 9.62
C ILE A 368 14.84 11.55 8.12
N GLN A 369 15.67 10.91 7.30
CA GLN A 369 15.51 10.90 5.85
C GLN A 369 14.23 10.19 5.40
N SER A 370 13.86 9.09 6.07
CA SER A 370 12.64 8.32 5.76
C SER A 370 11.36 8.90 6.37
N GLY A 371 11.46 9.82 7.35
CA GLY A 371 10.32 10.55 7.93
C GLY A 371 9.49 9.78 8.97
N ASN A 372 10.07 8.78 9.64
CA ASN A 372 9.39 8.00 10.68
C ASN A 372 9.50 8.67 12.05
N GLU A 373 8.58 9.59 12.36
CA GLU A 373 8.65 10.48 13.53
C GLU A 373 8.68 9.72 14.88
N ASP A 374 7.96 8.60 15.04
CA ASP A 374 7.99 7.81 16.29
C ASP A 374 9.38 7.25 16.58
N ILE A 375 10.05 6.72 15.55
CA ILE A 375 11.39 6.14 15.71
C ILE A 375 12.42 7.25 15.96
N ILE A 376 12.28 8.39 15.27
CA ILE A 376 13.09 9.59 15.51
C ILE A 376 12.95 10.00 16.98
N GLN A 377 11.72 10.18 17.47
CA GLN A 377 11.44 10.56 18.85
C GLN A 377 11.97 9.51 19.84
N HIS A 378 11.81 8.22 19.56
CA HIS A 378 12.34 7.13 20.39
C HIS A 378 13.86 7.27 20.59
N PHE A 379 14.61 7.44 19.50
CA PHE A 379 16.06 7.53 19.56
C PHE A 379 16.55 8.89 20.10
N GLU A 380 15.89 10.01 19.76
CA GLU A 380 16.22 11.33 20.32
C GLU A 380 16.07 11.34 21.85
N VAL A 381 14.97 10.77 22.39
CA VAL A 381 14.78 10.68 23.85
C VAL A 381 15.85 9.80 24.50
N ARG A 382 16.25 8.70 23.85
CA ARG A 382 17.28 7.80 24.38
C ARG A 382 18.67 8.44 24.34
N LEU A 383 19.02 9.13 23.27
CA LEU A 383 20.26 9.90 23.13
C LEU A 383 20.34 11.01 24.17
N PHE A 384 19.24 11.77 24.34
CA PHE A 384 19.15 12.80 25.38
C PHE A 384 19.47 12.23 26.77
N ARG A 385 18.84 11.11 27.15
CA ARG A 385 19.09 10.46 28.44
C ARG A 385 20.54 9.98 28.60
N TYR A 386 21.12 9.45 27.53
CA TYR A 386 22.52 9.02 27.51
C TYR A 386 23.50 10.21 27.65
N TYR A 387 23.27 11.31 26.95
CA TYR A 387 24.08 12.51 27.07
C TYR A 387 24.02 13.13 28.46
N ILE A 388 22.83 13.19 29.08
CA ILE A 388 22.72 13.61 30.49
C ILE A 388 23.50 12.66 31.41
N LYS A 389 23.33 11.34 31.26
CA LYS A 389 24.03 10.33 32.07
C LYS A 389 25.56 10.44 31.97
N THR A 390 26.07 10.80 30.78
CA THR A 390 27.51 10.87 30.48
C THR A 390 28.10 12.28 30.63
N GLY A 391 27.31 13.27 31.04
CA GLY A 391 27.77 14.67 31.22
C GLY A 391 27.92 15.48 29.93
N GLN A 392 27.46 14.98 28.78
CA GLN A 392 27.50 15.66 27.48
C GLN A 392 26.35 16.69 27.35
N ASN A 393 26.31 17.67 28.26
CA ASN A 393 25.17 18.59 28.42
C ASN A 393 24.87 19.44 27.19
N GLU A 394 25.88 19.86 26.42
CA GLU A 394 25.68 20.65 25.20
C GLU A 394 24.90 19.86 24.14
N LYS A 395 25.26 18.59 23.93
CA LYS A 395 24.53 17.70 23.01
C LYS A 395 23.10 17.44 23.50
N ALA A 396 22.91 17.22 24.80
CA ALA A 396 21.58 17.05 25.38
C ALA A 396 20.71 18.31 25.18
N TRP A 397 21.28 19.49 25.40
CA TRP A 397 20.60 20.77 25.20
C TRP A 397 20.25 21.00 23.73
N ALA A 398 21.10 20.64 22.78
CA ALA A 398 20.80 20.76 21.35
C ALA A 398 19.56 19.94 20.95
N ILE A 399 19.42 18.71 21.45
CA ILE A 399 18.23 17.87 21.23
C ILE A 399 17.00 18.52 21.86
N ALA A 400 17.09 18.96 23.11
CA ALA A 400 15.97 19.57 23.84
C ALA A 400 15.51 20.89 23.17
N LYS A 401 16.45 21.75 22.77
CA LYS A 401 16.18 23.02 22.09
C LYS A 401 15.45 22.80 20.77
N LYS A 402 15.90 21.85 19.94
CA LYS A 402 15.25 21.52 18.67
C LYS A 402 13.78 21.14 18.90
N LYS A 403 13.49 20.36 19.95
CA LYS A 403 12.13 19.96 20.29
C LYS A 403 11.27 21.12 20.79
N MET A 404 11.80 21.94 21.69
CA MET A 404 11.09 23.08 22.28
C MET A 404 10.77 24.16 21.25
N LEU A 405 11.65 24.40 20.27
CA LEU A 405 11.41 25.38 19.20
C LEU A 405 10.32 24.98 18.19
N VAL A 406 9.90 23.72 18.19
CA VAL A 406 8.81 23.22 17.33
C VAL A 406 7.46 23.29 18.06
N GLU A 407 7.47 23.40 19.39
CA GLU A 407 6.25 23.57 20.17
C GLU A 407 5.83 25.05 20.14
N ASN A 408 4.73 25.35 19.43
CA ASN A 408 4.12 26.67 19.47
C ASN A 408 3.40 26.85 20.81
N SER A 409 3.73 27.91 21.55
CA SER A 409 2.94 28.33 22.70
C SER A 409 1.59 28.86 22.23
N LEU A 410 0.50 28.25 22.71
CA LEU A 410 -0.88 28.69 22.42
C LEU A 410 -1.22 30.06 23.04
N TYR A 411 -0.34 30.60 23.87
CA TYR A 411 -0.51 31.87 24.60
C TYR A 411 0.48 32.95 24.18
N GLU A 412 1.44 32.64 23.30
CA GLU A 412 2.30 33.64 22.67
C GLU A 412 1.66 34.02 21.33
N LEU A 413 0.76 35.00 21.39
CA LEU A 413 0.26 35.72 20.22
C LEU A 413 1.24 36.87 19.94
N ASP A 414 2.25 36.62 19.12
CA ASP A 414 2.97 37.67 18.39
C ASP A 414 2.60 37.64 16.90
#